data_AF-A0A534J774-F1
#
_entry.id   AF-A0A534J774-F1
#
_cell.length_a   1.000
_cell.length_b   1.000
_cell.length_c   1.000
_cell.angle_alpha   90.00
_cell.angle_beta   90.00
_cell.angle_gamma   90.00
#
_symmetry.space_group_name_H-M   'P 1'
#
loop_
_entity.id
_entity.type
_entity.pdbx_description
1 polymer ?
#
loop_
_entity_poly.entity_id
_entity_poly.type
_entity_poly.pdbx_seq_one_letter_code
_entity_poly.pdbx_strand_id
1 'polypeptide(L)'
;MGTILRANRLRQPFGAAESPSAWSPPPFGSLIPRATASYPPSSSPARVVLTPFHVIPVWPLYARWPRRWDLLALSFGAVMSDVEIITVYPIVRTWQAGRGIMHSLLGVFTVNLVLVVLAARYLVPWIATRLDRRFPGKGWRTFAGHDFVADRKTLQVTIGSAILGGLTHLGIDLFMHYDTPLLWPWRAVPLAAVPWATDPTWNVAIELVAVVVFFVMVWKWLGK
;
A
#
# COMPACT_ATOMS: atom_id res chain seq x y z
N MET A 1 -5.27 -62.33 62.11
CA MET A 1 -4.97 -61.41 63.23
C MET A 1 -3.69 -60.67 62.87
N GLY A 2 -3.62 -59.40 62.53
CA GLY A 2 -4.52 -58.25 62.63
C GLY A 2 -3.61 -57.02 62.77
N THR A 3 -2.77 -56.75 61.76
CA THR A 3 -1.71 -55.73 61.82
C THR A 3 -2.27 -54.38 61.39
N ILE A 4 -2.49 -53.50 62.36
CA ILE A 4 -3.02 -52.14 62.17
C ILE A 4 -1.84 -51.20 61.90
N LEU A 5 -1.67 -50.77 60.65
CA LEU A 5 -0.79 -49.67 60.26
C LEU A 5 -1.54 -48.33 60.41
N ARG A 6 -1.14 -47.53 61.40
CA ARG A 6 -1.58 -46.13 61.56
C ARG A 6 -0.82 -45.24 60.58
N ALA A 7 -1.53 -44.67 59.61
CA ALA A 7 -1.04 -43.58 58.78
C ALA A 7 -1.19 -42.23 59.52
N ASN A 8 -0.07 -41.56 59.80
CA ASN A 8 -0.05 -40.17 60.24
C ASN A 8 -0.39 -39.25 59.05
N ARG A 9 -1.61 -38.72 59.01
CA ARG A 9 -1.97 -37.56 58.18
C ARG A 9 -1.45 -36.29 58.85
N LEU A 10 -0.47 -35.64 58.24
CA LEU A 10 -0.16 -34.24 58.47
C LEU A 10 -1.37 -33.39 58.08
N ARG A 11 -1.98 -32.73 59.06
CA ARG A 11 -2.94 -31.64 58.83
C ARG A 11 -2.16 -30.41 58.36
N GLN A 12 -2.39 -29.97 57.14
CA GLN A 12 -2.10 -28.58 56.78
C GLN A 12 -3.18 -27.68 57.41
N PRO A 13 -2.81 -26.52 57.99
CA PRO A 13 -3.78 -25.53 58.42
C PRO A 13 -4.45 -24.89 57.20
N PHE A 14 -5.77 -24.84 57.25
CA PHE A 14 -6.62 -24.07 56.35
C PHE A 14 -6.20 -22.59 56.41
N GLY A 15 -5.52 -22.12 55.37
CA GLY A 15 -5.40 -20.71 55.06
C GLY A 15 -6.74 -20.18 54.59
N ALA A 16 -7.11 -19.02 55.11
CA ALA A 16 -8.38 -18.35 54.89
C ALA A 16 -8.69 -18.17 53.39
N ALA A 17 -9.98 -18.32 53.05
CA ALA A 17 -10.52 -17.96 51.76
C ALA A 17 -10.29 -16.46 51.51
N GLU A 18 -9.38 -16.15 50.59
CA GLU A 18 -9.35 -14.82 49.98
C GLU A 18 -10.66 -14.61 49.25
N SER A 19 -11.34 -13.53 49.63
CA SER A 19 -12.56 -13.08 48.99
C SER A 19 -12.28 -12.79 47.51
N PRO A 20 -13.18 -13.10 46.57
CA PRO A 20 -13.01 -12.69 45.18
C PRO A 20 -12.94 -11.16 45.14
N SER A 21 -11.72 -10.63 44.97
CA SER A 21 -11.51 -9.21 44.78
C SER A 21 -12.32 -8.80 43.55
N ALA A 22 -13.24 -7.85 43.75
CA ALA A 22 -14.01 -7.23 42.69
C ALA A 22 -13.06 -6.82 41.56
N TRP A 23 -13.22 -7.47 40.41
CA TRP A 23 -12.54 -7.08 39.19
C TRP A 23 -13.03 -5.67 38.85
N SER A 24 -12.23 -4.69 39.24
CA SER A 24 -12.44 -3.30 38.85
C SER A 24 -11.88 -3.18 37.43
N PRO A 25 -12.70 -2.90 36.40
CA PRO A 25 -12.15 -2.61 35.10
C PRO A 25 -11.17 -1.44 35.24
N PRO A 26 -10.01 -1.48 34.57
CA PRO A 26 -9.08 -0.37 34.62
C PRO A 26 -9.81 0.91 34.15
N PRO A 27 -9.57 2.06 34.78
CA PRO A 27 -10.17 3.30 34.34
C PRO A 27 -9.85 3.51 32.85
N PHE A 28 -10.90 3.77 32.06
CA PHE A 28 -10.80 4.32 30.71
C PHE A 28 -10.01 5.64 30.82
N GLY A 29 -8.69 5.56 30.66
CA GLY A 29 -7.80 6.67 31.00
C GLY A 29 -6.33 6.31 31.22
N SER A 30 -5.94 5.04 31.16
CA SER A 30 -4.52 4.69 31.03
C SER A 30 -4.04 4.99 29.62
N LEU A 31 -3.59 6.23 29.50
CA LEU A 31 -2.73 6.77 28.45
C LEU A 31 -1.80 5.69 27.92
N ILE A 32 -2.08 5.20 26.71
CA ILE A 32 -1.03 4.63 25.86
C ILE A 32 0.09 5.68 25.89
N PRO A 33 1.33 5.32 26.24
CA PRO A 33 2.44 6.25 26.11
C PRO A 33 2.40 6.75 24.68
N ARG A 34 2.07 8.03 24.51
CA ARG A 34 2.22 8.72 23.24
C ARG A 34 3.73 8.70 23.02
N ALA A 35 4.21 7.62 22.40
CA ALA A 35 5.53 7.54 21.81
C ALA A 35 5.52 8.65 20.77
N THR A 36 5.86 9.84 21.22
CA THR A 36 6.32 10.94 20.42
C THR A 36 7.64 10.44 19.89
N ALA A 37 7.57 9.59 18.85
CA ALA A 37 8.66 9.40 17.93
C ALA A 37 8.90 10.81 17.38
N SER A 38 9.79 11.54 18.04
CA SER A 38 10.37 12.77 17.57
C SER A 38 11.20 12.38 16.35
N TYR A 39 10.53 12.19 15.22
CA TYR A 39 11.19 12.19 13.95
C TYR A 39 11.89 13.55 13.83
N PRO A 40 13.20 13.59 13.55
CA PRO A 40 13.86 14.85 13.30
C PRO A 40 13.10 15.55 12.16
N PRO A 41 12.87 16.88 12.26
CA PRO A 41 12.24 17.62 11.18
C PRO A 41 13.09 17.42 9.93
N SER A 42 12.61 16.63 8.96
CA SER A 42 13.30 16.42 7.70
C SER A 42 13.20 17.72 6.91
N SER A 43 14.14 18.62 7.10
CA SER A 43 14.36 19.81 6.27
C SER A 43 14.91 19.47 4.87
N SER A 44 14.78 18.21 4.44
CA SER A 44 15.16 17.82 3.10
C SER A 44 14.17 18.47 2.12
N PRO A 45 14.66 19.16 1.06
CA PRO A 45 13.78 19.68 0.02
C PRO A 45 12.92 18.53 -0.49
N ALA A 46 11.64 18.80 -0.75
CA ALA A 46 10.70 17.84 -1.30
C ALA A 46 11.32 17.23 -2.56
N ARG A 47 11.92 16.04 -2.42
CA ARG A 47 12.39 15.27 -3.56
C ARG A 47 11.13 14.95 -4.31
N VAL A 48 11.04 15.43 -5.55
CA VAL A 48 9.99 15.01 -6.48
C VAL A 48 10.28 13.54 -6.75
N VAL A 49 9.71 12.67 -5.92
CA VAL A 49 9.78 11.23 -6.11
C VAL A 49 9.12 10.97 -7.47
N LEU A 50 9.81 10.23 -8.33
CA LEU A 50 9.32 9.87 -9.65
C LEU A 50 8.27 8.75 -9.56
N THR A 51 7.17 9.05 -8.86
CA THR A 51 5.89 8.31 -8.81
C THR A 51 5.44 7.70 -10.14
N PRO A 52 5.58 8.35 -11.32
CA PRO A 52 5.12 7.74 -12.56
C PRO A 52 5.85 6.44 -12.94
N PHE A 53 6.97 6.07 -12.29
CA PHE A 53 7.69 4.85 -12.62
C PHE A 53 7.13 3.58 -11.98
N HIS A 54 6.31 3.67 -10.94
CA HIS A 54 5.68 2.48 -10.33
C HIS A 54 4.70 1.75 -11.26
N VAL A 55 4.24 2.40 -12.33
CA VAL A 55 3.41 1.74 -13.37
C VAL A 55 4.23 0.80 -14.26
N ILE A 56 5.54 1.02 -14.37
CA ILE A 56 6.39 0.30 -15.33
C ILE A 56 6.36 -1.21 -15.05
N PRO A 57 6.49 -1.67 -13.80
CA PRO A 57 6.51 -3.11 -13.54
C PRO A 57 5.20 -3.82 -13.84
N VAL A 58 4.06 -3.10 -13.87
CA VAL A 58 2.75 -3.73 -14.15
C VAL A 58 2.38 -3.72 -15.63
N TRP A 59 2.91 -2.82 -16.45
CA TRP A 59 2.55 -2.77 -17.87
C TRP A 59 2.90 -4.02 -18.69
N PRO A 60 4.02 -4.75 -18.45
CA PRO A 60 4.31 -6.01 -19.13
C PRO A 60 3.22 -7.06 -18.92
N LEU A 61 2.54 -7.06 -17.77
CA LEU A 61 1.43 -7.97 -17.49
C LEU A 61 0.27 -7.72 -18.47
N TYR A 62 -0.11 -6.46 -18.66
CA TYR A 62 -1.15 -6.10 -19.63
C TYR A 62 -0.71 -6.38 -21.06
N ALA A 63 0.49 -5.96 -21.45
CA ALA A 63 0.99 -6.19 -22.81
C ALA A 63 1.08 -7.68 -23.16
N ARG A 64 1.41 -8.55 -22.20
CA ARG A 64 1.51 -10.00 -22.42
C ARG A 64 0.17 -10.72 -22.37
N TRP A 65 -0.76 -10.24 -21.55
CA TRP A 65 -2.07 -10.86 -21.33
C TRP A 65 -3.20 -9.81 -21.24
N PRO A 66 -3.48 -9.07 -22.33
CA PRO A 66 -4.42 -7.94 -22.30
C PRO A 66 -5.86 -8.37 -22.01
N ARG A 67 -6.18 -9.66 -22.20
CA ARG A 67 -7.50 -10.23 -21.87
C ARG A 67 -7.70 -10.50 -20.38
N ARG A 68 -6.61 -10.62 -19.60
CA ARG A 68 -6.67 -11.01 -18.18
C ARG A 68 -6.59 -9.82 -17.22
N TRP A 69 -6.11 -8.69 -17.70
CA TRP A 69 -5.80 -7.54 -16.86
C TRP A 69 -6.49 -6.28 -17.37
N ASP A 70 -6.88 -5.43 -16.43
CA ASP A 70 -7.41 -4.09 -16.70
C ASP A 70 -6.24 -3.09 -16.60
N LEU A 71 -5.83 -2.51 -17.74
CA LEU A 71 -4.69 -1.60 -17.82
C LEU A 71 -4.84 -0.40 -16.89
N LEU A 72 -6.03 0.21 -16.87
CA LEU A 72 -6.27 1.41 -16.09
C LEU A 72 -6.22 1.08 -14.60
N ALA A 73 -6.85 -0.01 -14.19
CA ALA A 73 -6.81 -0.43 -12.80
C ALA A 73 -5.41 -0.85 -12.34
N LEU A 74 -4.64 -1.57 -13.17
CA LEU A 74 -3.24 -1.88 -12.87
C LEU A 74 -2.41 -0.60 -12.69
N SER A 75 -2.50 0.31 -13.66
CA SER A 75 -1.69 1.54 -13.67
C SER A 75 -2.05 2.46 -12.53
N PHE A 76 -3.35 2.73 -12.32
CA PHE A 76 -3.79 3.57 -11.21
C PHE A 76 -3.56 2.90 -9.86
N GLY A 77 -3.73 1.58 -9.74
CA GLY A 77 -3.35 0.85 -8.54
C GLY A 77 -1.89 1.08 -8.18
N ALA A 78 -1.00 1.08 -9.19
CA ALA A 78 0.42 1.26 -8.99
C ALA A 78 0.87 2.70 -8.66
N VAL A 79 0.01 3.71 -8.79
CA VAL A 79 0.37 5.12 -8.46
C VAL A 79 -0.55 5.78 -7.45
N MET A 80 -1.72 5.20 -7.14
CA MET A 80 -2.73 5.85 -6.30
C MET A 80 -2.19 6.23 -4.93
N SER A 81 -1.30 5.42 -4.37
CA SER A 81 -0.70 5.65 -3.06
C SER A 81 0.01 7.01 -2.98
N ASP A 82 0.67 7.43 -4.06
CA ASP A 82 1.42 8.69 -4.17
C ASP A 82 0.54 9.92 -4.51
N VAL A 83 -0.77 9.72 -4.61
CA VAL A 83 -1.76 10.79 -4.81
C VAL A 83 -2.42 11.16 -3.47
N GLU A 84 -1.77 10.85 -2.35
CA GLU A 84 -2.29 11.03 -0.99
C GLU A 84 -2.61 12.49 -0.66
N ILE A 85 -1.82 13.44 -1.20
CA ILE A 85 -2.01 14.89 -0.99
C ILE A 85 -3.36 15.35 -1.53
N ILE A 86 -3.79 14.80 -2.66
CA ILE A 86 -5.00 15.23 -3.35
C ILE A 86 -6.23 14.45 -2.83
N THR A 87 -6.03 13.21 -2.38
CA THR A 87 -7.12 12.27 -2.07
C THR A 87 -7.50 12.25 -0.60
N VAL A 88 -6.57 11.87 0.28
CA VAL A 88 -6.86 11.58 1.71
C VAL A 88 -6.42 12.71 2.62
N TYR A 89 -5.36 13.45 2.27
CA TYR A 89 -4.86 14.57 3.06
C TYR A 89 -5.93 15.62 3.43
N PRO A 90 -6.87 16.01 2.54
CA PRO A 90 -7.94 16.95 2.92
C PRO A 90 -8.85 16.47 4.06
N ILE A 91 -8.94 15.14 4.26
CA ILE A 91 -9.77 14.51 5.29
C ILE A 91 -8.99 14.35 6.59
N VAL A 92 -7.79 13.76 6.53
CA VAL A 92 -7.02 13.39 7.73
C VAL A 92 -6.14 14.52 8.26
N ARG A 93 -5.91 15.56 7.44
CA ARG A 93 -5.19 16.81 7.78
C ARG A 93 -3.78 16.64 8.34
N THR A 94 -3.19 15.46 8.20
CA THR A 94 -1.81 15.18 8.61
C THR A 94 -1.13 14.35 7.54
N TRP A 95 0.12 14.71 7.23
CA TRP A 95 0.92 14.00 6.24
C TRP A 95 1.14 12.54 6.63
N GLN A 96 1.45 12.30 7.91
CA GLN A 96 1.77 10.97 8.43
C GLN A 96 0.57 10.01 8.35
N ALA A 97 -0.64 10.48 8.67
CA ALA A 97 -1.83 9.64 8.52
C ALA A 97 -2.20 9.43 7.05
N GLY A 98 -2.03 10.44 6.20
CA GLY A 98 -2.26 10.33 4.76
C GLY A 98 -1.38 9.26 4.12
N ARG A 99 -0.06 9.39 4.31
CA ARG A 99 0.94 8.40 3.86
C ARG A 99 0.72 7.04 4.52
N GLY A 100 0.45 7.00 5.82
CA GLY A 100 0.15 5.76 6.55
C GLY A 100 -1.05 5.00 5.97
N ILE A 101 -2.14 5.70 5.63
CA ILE A 101 -3.30 5.09 4.98
C ILE A 101 -2.91 4.63 3.58
N MET A 102 -2.41 5.53 2.74
CA MET A 102 -2.26 5.30 1.30
C MET A 102 -1.13 4.30 0.96
N HIS A 103 -0.07 4.24 1.77
CA HIS A 103 1.07 3.32 1.60
C HIS A 103 1.03 2.12 2.57
N SER A 104 -0.16 1.68 2.96
CA SER A 104 -0.36 0.46 3.75
C SER A 104 -1.16 -0.59 2.99
N LEU A 105 -1.06 -1.85 3.44
CA LEU A 105 -1.95 -2.91 2.97
C LEU A 105 -3.42 -2.53 3.23
N LEU A 106 -3.72 -1.91 4.37
CA LEU A 106 -5.07 -1.42 4.66
C LEU A 106 -5.55 -0.46 3.56
N GLY A 107 -4.74 0.53 3.18
CA GLY A 107 -5.07 1.46 2.09
C GLY A 107 -5.33 0.76 0.76
N VAL A 108 -4.43 -0.15 0.36
CA VAL A 108 -4.55 -0.92 -0.88
C VAL A 108 -5.88 -1.67 -0.96
N PHE A 109 -6.31 -2.29 0.14
CA PHE A 109 -7.55 -3.06 0.17
C PHE A 109 -8.80 -2.22 0.51
N THR A 110 -8.66 -0.92 0.79
CA THR A 110 -9.79 -0.05 1.17
C THR A 110 -9.86 1.21 0.30
N VAL A 111 -9.29 2.32 0.76
CA VAL A 111 -9.43 3.64 0.13
C VAL A 111 -8.84 3.64 -1.27
N ASN A 112 -7.63 3.09 -1.45
CA ASN A 112 -6.98 3.06 -2.77
C ASN A 112 -7.80 2.21 -3.74
N LEU A 113 -8.32 1.06 -3.30
CA LEU A 113 -9.14 0.20 -4.14
C LEU A 113 -10.37 0.94 -4.66
N VAL A 114 -11.09 1.63 -3.78
CA VAL A 114 -12.29 2.40 -4.17
C VAL A 114 -11.90 3.49 -5.16
N LEU A 115 -10.87 4.28 -4.86
CA LEU A 115 -10.43 5.38 -5.73
C LEU A 115 -9.96 4.88 -7.09
N VAL A 116 -9.19 3.78 -7.14
CA VAL A 116 -8.67 3.19 -8.38
C VAL A 116 -9.81 2.64 -9.23
N VAL A 117 -10.75 1.91 -8.63
CA VAL A 117 -11.91 1.39 -9.38
C VAL A 117 -12.74 2.54 -9.94
N LEU A 118 -12.99 3.59 -9.16
CA LEU A 118 -13.71 4.77 -9.64
C LEU A 118 -12.95 5.47 -10.78
N ALA A 119 -11.64 5.64 -10.62
CA ALA A 119 -10.80 6.27 -11.63
C ALA A 119 -10.78 5.46 -12.94
N ALA A 120 -10.51 4.16 -12.85
CA ALA A 120 -10.38 3.26 -13.99
C ALA A 120 -11.70 3.06 -14.73
N ARG A 121 -12.85 3.01 -14.03
CA ARG A 121 -14.15 2.75 -14.67
C ARG A 121 -14.88 4.00 -15.13
N TYR A 122 -14.63 5.15 -14.51
CA TYR A 122 -15.43 6.35 -14.80
C TYR A 122 -14.57 7.54 -15.21
N LEU A 123 -13.66 7.98 -14.34
CA LEU A 123 -12.94 9.24 -14.56
C LEU A 123 -12.05 9.19 -15.80
N VAL A 124 -11.17 8.20 -15.89
CA VAL A 124 -10.15 8.13 -16.96
C VAL A 124 -10.79 7.84 -18.31
N PRO A 125 -11.73 6.87 -18.45
CA PRO A 125 -12.46 6.70 -19.71
C PRO A 125 -13.20 7.96 -20.16
N TRP A 126 -13.78 8.71 -19.23
CA TRP A 126 -14.45 9.98 -19.54
C TRP A 126 -13.46 11.04 -20.05
N ILE A 127 -12.32 11.22 -19.37
CA ILE A 127 -11.26 12.14 -19.81
C ILE A 127 -10.71 11.72 -21.19
N ALA A 128 -10.36 10.45 -21.36
CA ALA A 128 -9.78 9.93 -22.59
C ALA A 128 -10.74 10.11 -23.78
N THR A 129 -12.04 9.85 -23.58
CA THR A 129 -13.06 10.09 -24.61
C THR A 129 -13.20 11.57 -24.95
N ARG A 130 -13.13 12.47 -23.96
CA ARG A 130 -13.18 13.93 -24.18
C ARG A 130 -11.95 14.42 -24.95
N LEU A 131 -10.76 13.94 -24.59
CA LEU A 131 -9.51 14.30 -25.27
C LEU A 131 -9.48 13.77 -26.70
N ASP A 132 -9.92 12.53 -26.92
CA ASP A 132 -9.99 11.93 -28.25
C ASP A 132 -10.96 12.68 -29.18
N ARG A 133 -12.10 13.15 -28.66
CA ARG A 133 -13.02 14.03 -29.42
C ARG A 133 -12.41 15.39 -29.73
N ARG A 134 -11.63 15.96 -28.80
CA ARG A 134 -10.99 17.28 -28.99
C ARG A 134 -9.78 17.21 -29.93
N PHE A 135 -9.07 16.09 -29.92
CA PHE A 135 -7.83 15.88 -30.65
C PHE A 135 -7.83 14.48 -31.31
N PRO A 136 -8.63 14.29 -32.37
CA PRO A 136 -8.79 12.99 -33.00
C PRO A 136 -7.48 12.46 -33.59
N GLY A 137 -7.30 11.14 -33.56
CA GLY A 137 -6.14 10.46 -34.14
C GLY A 137 -4.85 10.53 -33.31
N LYS A 138 -4.90 11.08 -32.09
CA LYS A 138 -3.74 11.17 -31.19
C LYS A 138 -3.58 9.97 -30.25
N GLY A 139 -4.47 8.98 -30.33
CA GLY A 139 -4.34 7.74 -29.56
C GLY A 139 -4.55 7.90 -28.06
N TRP A 140 -5.29 8.93 -27.60
CA TRP A 140 -5.58 9.18 -26.17
C TRP A 140 -6.24 8.01 -25.44
N ARG A 141 -6.79 7.06 -26.19
CA ARG A 141 -7.49 5.88 -25.71
C ARG A 141 -6.73 4.58 -25.96
N THR A 142 -5.54 4.68 -26.55
CA THR A 142 -4.80 3.52 -27.05
C THR A 142 -3.53 3.29 -26.24
N PHE A 143 -3.29 2.04 -25.85
CA PHE A 143 -2.05 1.61 -25.24
C PHE A 143 -1.65 0.25 -25.79
N ALA A 144 -0.39 0.09 -26.20
CA ALA A 144 0.12 -1.13 -26.82
C ALA A 144 -0.80 -1.67 -27.95
N GLY A 145 -1.37 -0.78 -28.77
CA GLY A 145 -2.29 -1.12 -29.86
C GLY A 145 -3.73 -1.44 -29.45
N HIS A 146 -4.08 -1.36 -28.15
CA HIS A 146 -5.43 -1.66 -27.65
C HIS A 146 -6.17 -0.39 -27.20
N ASP A 147 -7.43 -0.23 -27.59
CA ASP A 147 -8.32 0.80 -27.04
C ASP A 147 -8.79 0.37 -25.64
N PHE A 148 -8.18 0.94 -24.59
CA PHE A 148 -8.49 0.59 -23.20
C PHE A 148 -9.85 1.09 -22.73
N VAL A 149 -10.48 2.05 -23.44
CA VAL A 149 -11.82 2.54 -23.13
C VAL A 149 -12.88 1.60 -23.70
N ALA A 150 -12.65 1.06 -24.90
CA ALA A 150 -13.51 0.06 -25.51
C ALA A 150 -13.35 -1.32 -24.84
N ASP A 151 -12.13 -1.65 -24.38
CA ASP A 151 -11.78 -2.91 -23.73
C ASP A 151 -12.18 -2.95 -22.24
N ARG A 152 -13.46 -2.73 -21.95
CA ARG A 152 -14.02 -2.75 -20.59
C ARG A 152 -13.90 -4.15 -19.99
N LYS A 153 -13.12 -4.27 -18.91
CA LYS A 153 -13.03 -5.51 -18.14
C LYS A 153 -14.20 -5.69 -17.18
N THR A 154 -14.43 -6.93 -16.75
CA THR A 154 -15.38 -7.24 -15.67
C THR A 154 -14.92 -6.58 -14.38
N LEU A 155 -15.86 -6.29 -13.48
CA LEU A 155 -15.52 -5.64 -12.20
C LEU A 155 -14.51 -6.45 -11.38
N GLN A 156 -14.60 -7.78 -11.42
CA GLN A 156 -13.68 -8.68 -10.73
C GLN A 156 -12.25 -8.53 -11.26
N VAL A 157 -12.07 -8.47 -12.59
CA VAL A 157 -10.76 -8.25 -13.21
C VAL A 157 -10.23 -6.86 -12.87
N THR A 158 -11.07 -5.82 -12.89
CA THR A 158 -10.70 -4.46 -12.48
C THR A 158 -10.24 -4.44 -11.01
N ILE A 159 -10.98 -5.05 -10.09
CA ILE A 159 -10.62 -5.12 -8.66
C ILE A 159 -9.29 -5.88 -8.47
N GLY A 160 -9.16 -7.06 -9.08
CA GLY A 160 -7.92 -7.84 -8.99
C GLY A 160 -6.71 -7.09 -9.56
N SER A 161 -6.91 -6.38 -10.66
CA SER A 161 -5.89 -5.52 -11.28
C SER A 161 -5.52 -4.33 -10.38
N ALA A 162 -6.50 -3.68 -9.75
CA ALA A 162 -6.28 -2.57 -8.83
C ALA A 162 -5.46 -3.00 -7.61
N ILE A 163 -5.82 -4.13 -7.00
CA ILE A 163 -5.09 -4.71 -5.87
C ILE A 163 -3.68 -5.08 -6.30
N LEU A 164 -3.50 -5.76 -7.43
CA LEU A 164 -2.18 -6.14 -7.92
C LEU A 164 -1.30 -4.92 -8.20
N GLY A 165 -1.87 -3.85 -8.77
CA GLY A 165 -1.19 -2.56 -8.94
C GLY A 165 -0.73 -1.99 -7.60
N GLY A 166 -1.64 -1.89 -6.62
CA GLY A 166 -1.33 -1.35 -5.30
C GLY A 166 -0.30 -2.18 -4.53
N LEU A 167 -0.38 -3.51 -4.60
CA LEU A 167 0.63 -4.40 -4.01
C LEU A 167 1.98 -4.27 -4.70
N THR A 168 2.00 -4.08 -6.02
CA THR A 168 3.24 -3.84 -6.77
C THR A 168 3.88 -2.52 -6.34
N HIS A 169 3.08 -1.46 -6.15
CA HIS A 169 3.56 -0.19 -5.61
C HIS A 169 4.24 -0.37 -4.25
N LEU A 170 3.53 -0.98 -3.28
CA LEU A 170 4.10 -1.24 -1.95
C LEU A 170 5.35 -2.13 -2.02
N GLY A 171 5.36 -3.10 -2.92
CA GLY A 171 6.51 -3.97 -3.16
C GLY A 171 7.74 -3.18 -3.60
N ILE A 172 7.59 -2.23 -4.53
CA ILE A 172 8.67 -1.35 -5.00
C ILE A 172 9.14 -0.42 -3.87
N ASP A 173 8.19 0.18 -3.16
CA ASP A 173 8.45 1.08 -2.03
C ASP A 173 9.31 0.44 -0.95
N LEU A 174 9.10 -0.85 -0.65
CA LEU A 174 9.94 -1.56 0.31
C LEU A 174 11.43 -1.56 -0.07
N PHE A 175 11.78 -1.48 -1.36
CA PHE A 175 13.18 -1.42 -1.81
C PHE A 175 13.66 0.01 -2.07
N MET A 176 12.76 0.94 -2.36
CA MET A 176 13.10 2.32 -2.72
C MET A 176 13.02 3.29 -1.54
N HIS A 177 12.22 2.99 -0.53
CA HIS A 177 11.91 3.91 0.56
C HIS A 177 12.17 3.27 1.92
N TYR A 178 12.86 4.03 2.77
CA TYR A 178 13.14 3.63 4.14
C TYR A 178 11.89 3.71 5.04
N ASP A 179 10.89 4.49 4.64
CA ASP A 179 9.76 4.90 5.47
C ASP A 179 8.42 4.29 5.05
N THR A 180 8.41 3.12 4.38
CA THR A 180 7.19 2.47 3.89
C THR A 180 6.29 1.98 5.05
N PRO A 181 5.12 2.58 5.30
CA PRO A 181 4.24 2.26 6.43
C PRO A 181 3.34 1.05 6.13
N LEU A 182 3.92 -0.05 5.64
CA LEU A 182 3.22 -1.21 5.08
C LEU A 182 2.11 -1.77 5.99
N LEU A 183 2.39 -1.81 7.30
CA LEU A 183 1.52 -2.40 8.34
C LEU A 183 0.84 -1.34 9.21
N TRP A 184 0.71 -0.11 8.75
CA TRP A 184 -0.08 0.91 9.44
C TRP A 184 -1.57 0.51 9.47
N PRO A 185 -2.32 0.77 10.57
CA PRO A 185 -1.91 1.44 11.80
C PRO A 185 -1.34 0.50 12.87
N TRP A 186 -1.23 -0.81 12.60
CA TRP A 186 -0.83 -1.81 13.60
C TRP A 186 0.65 -1.73 14.00
N ARG A 187 1.50 -1.13 13.15
CA ARG A 187 2.92 -0.96 13.42
C ARG A 187 3.34 0.49 13.16
N ALA A 188 3.98 1.09 14.17
CA ALA A 188 4.48 2.47 14.10
C ALA A 188 5.84 2.60 13.38
N VAL A 189 6.64 1.52 13.35
CA VAL A 189 7.95 1.49 12.70
C VAL A 189 7.79 1.04 11.25
N PRO A 190 8.16 1.87 10.26
CA PRO A 190 8.12 1.50 8.85
C PRO A 190 8.94 0.25 8.52
N LEU A 191 8.64 -0.36 7.38
CA LEU A 191 9.41 -1.48 6.84
C LEU A 191 10.24 -1.01 5.65
N ALA A 192 11.46 -1.52 5.57
CA ALA A 192 12.34 -1.33 4.44
C ALA A 192 13.13 -2.63 4.21
N ALA A 193 13.13 -3.12 2.98
CA ALA A 193 13.98 -4.23 2.56
C ALA A 193 15.45 -3.79 2.41
N VAL A 194 15.68 -2.49 2.16
CA VAL A 194 17.00 -1.90 1.98
C VAL A 194 17.23 -0.82 3.05
N PRO A 195 17.95 -1.14 4.13
CA PRO A 195 18.14 -0.21 5.27
C PRO A 195 18.86 1.10 4.92
N TRP A 196 19.63 1.12 3.82
CA TRP A 196 20.35 2.29 3.32
C TRP A 196 19.62 3.01 2.17
N ALA A 197 18.31 2.77 1.98
CA ALA A 197 17.54 3.43 0.92
C ALA A 197 17.49 4.97 1.04
N THR A 198 17.93 5.52 2.18
CA THR A 198 18.14 6.96 2.38
C THR A 198 19.38 7.50 1.65
N ASP A 199 20.31 6.64 1.21
CA ASP A 199 21.52 7.03 0.48
C ASP A 199 21.16 7.65 -0.89
N PRO A 200 21.60 8.88 -1.19
CA PRO A 200 21.39 9.49 -2.51
C PRO A 200 21.88 8.63 -3.68
N THR A 201 23.00 7.92 -3.53
CA THR A 201 23.55 7.05 -4.58
C THR A 201 22.63 5.88 -4.87
N TRP A 202 22.00 5.31 -3.84
CA TRP A 202 20.99 4.24 -4.02
C TRP A 202 19.79 4.75 -4.82
N ASN A 203 19.26 5.92 -4.44
CA ASN A 203 18.10 6.53 -5.10
C ASN A 203 18.37 6.79 -6.58
N VAL A 204 19.52 7.40 -6.91
CA VAL A 204 19.90 7.66 -8.30
C VAL A 204 20.10 6.36 -9.08
N ALA A 205 20.73 5.35 -8.47
CA ALA A 205 20.98 4.07 -9.12
C ALA A 205 19.67 3.32 -9.46
N ILE A 206 18.74 3.25 -8.51
CA ILE A 206 17.47 2.54 -8.73
C ILE A 206 16.57 3.29 -9.71
N GLU A 207 16.55 4.62 -9.67
CA GLU A 207 15.86 5.45 -10.67
C GLU A 207 16.44 5.24 -12.07
N LEU A 208 17.76 5.20 -12.21
CA LEU A 208 18.41 4.92 -13.49
C LEU A 208 18.02 3.54 -14.04
N VAL A 209 17.97 2.53 -13.18
CA VAL A 209 17.48 1.19 -13.58
C VAL A 209 16.04 1.24 -14.05
N ALA A 210 15.14 1.93 -13.32
CA ALA A 210 13.74 2.08 -13.73
C ALA A 210 13.60 2.80 -15.09
N VAL A 211 14.39 3.86 -15.30
CA VAL A 211 14.46 4.59 -16.57
C VAL A 211 14.96 3.71 -17.71
N VAL A 212 16.02 2.94 -17.50
CA VAL A 212 16.53 2.01 -18.53
C VAL A 212 15.48 0.96 -18.88
N VAL A 213 14.81 0.37 -17.88
CA VAL A 213 13.73 -0.60 -18.10
C VAL A 213 12.57 0.02 -18.88
N PHE A 214 12.16 1.25 -18.52
CA PHE A 214 11.15 2.01 -19.27
C PHE A 214 11.53 2.16 -20.74
N PHE A 215 12.73 2.66 -21.02
CA PHE A 215 13.19 2.88 -22.40
C PHE A 215 13.26 1.57 -23.19
N VAL A 216 13.75 0.49 -22.59
CA VAL A 216 13.78 -0.84 -23.24
C VAL A 216 12.36 -1.32 -23.56
N MET A 217 11.40 -1.13 -22.65
CA MET A 217 10.00 -1.50 -22.88
C MET A 217 9.37 -0.67 -24.00
N VAL A 218 9.53 0.66 -23.95
CA VAL A 218 9.01 1.57 -24.96
C VAL A 218 9.64 1.28 -26.32
N TRP A 219 10.96 1.08 -26.40
CA TRP A 219 11.66 0.70 -27.62
C TRP A 219 11.10 -0.59 -28.22
N LYS A 220 10.90 -1.63 -27.38
CA LYS A 220 10.34 -2.92 -27.82
C LYS A 220 8.90 -2.81 -28.32
N TRP A 221 8.14 -1.84 -27.84
CA TRP A 221 6.74 -1.62 -28.24
C TRP A 221 6.58 -0.66 -29.42
N LEU A 222 7.48 0.30 -29.59
CA LEU A 222 7.48 1.23 -30.74
C LEU A 222 8.21 0.66 -31.97
N GLY A 223 9.15 -0.26 -31.78
CA GLY A 223 9.92 -0.90 -32.86
C GLY A 223 9.16 -2.02 -33.61
N LYS A 224 7.84 -2.08 -33.49
CA LYS A 224 6.94 -3.00 -34.19
C LYS A 224 5.83 -2.20 -34.86
#